data_AF-A0A975ZZ54-F1
#
_entry.id   AF-A0A975ZZ54-F1
#
_cell.length_a   1.000
_cell.length_b   1.000
_cell.length_c   1.000
_cell.angle_alpha   90.00
_cell.angle_beta   90.00
_cell.angle_gamma   90.00
#
_symmetry.space_group_name_H-M   'P 1'
#
loop_
_entity.id
_entity.type
_entity.pdbx_description
1 polymer ?
#
loop_
_entity_poly.entity_id
_entity_poly.type
_entity_poly.pdbx_seq_one_letter_code
_entity_poly.pdbx_strand_id
1 'polypeptide(L)'
;MPPRRRALVPRGRFAFVTGILSWTLLIASTLFWCALLFPLALLKLALPFAAARRRIDPLLNGIATAWISGNTGWFAWIQREPWDIRGNDDLRYADWYLVNCNHQSWADIFVLQRALNRRIPLLKFFLKQQLIYVPVIGLAWWALDFPFMKRHGKAELRRNPALRRQDQETARRACAKFSLVPTSVMVFAEGTRFTAAKHAAQASPYRHLLKPKAGGLAVALNAMGNQFRSLIDVTIVYPEGAPGFWDLACGRAGPVLVRMRQLPVPPSFCDADYGSDKAFRTEFHHWLARQWEAKDAEIEALTPPRQG
;
A
#
# COMPACT_ATOMS: atom_id res chain seq x y z
N MET A 1 -1.88 -15.40 28.00
CA MET A 1 -2.80 -15.49 26.86
C MET A 1 -3.75 -14.30 26.91
N PRO A 2 -3.83 -13.44 25.89
CA PRO A 2 -4.92 -12.47 25.82
C PRO A 2 -6.25 -13.21 25.58
N PRO A 3 -7.37 -12.74 26.15
CA PRO A 3 -8.65 -13.41 26.02
C PRO A 3 -9.08 -13.42 24.55
N ARG A 4 -9.39 -14.61 24.02
CA ARG A 4 -10.05 -14.76 22.71
C ARG A 4 -11.39 -14.04 22.79
N ARG A 5 -11.49 -12.82 22.24
CA ARG A 5 -12.77 -12.14 22.05
C ARG A 5 -13.64 -13.07 21.20
N ARG A 6 -14.69 -13.66 21.81
CA ARG A 6 -15.70 -14.42 21.07
C ARG A 6 -16.35 -13.46 20.07
N ALA A 7 -16.13 -13.70 18.78
CA ALA A 7 -16.80 -12.94 17.74
C ALA A 7 -18.31 -13.15 17.86
N LEU A 8 -19.06 -12.06 18.07
CA LEU A 8 -20.49 -12.07 18.36
C LEU A 8 -21.38 -12.61 17.22
N VAL A 9 -20.86 -12.77 16.00
CA VAL A 9 -21.68 -13.09 14.82
C VAL A 9 -21.43 -14.52 14.32
N PRO A 10 -22.37 -15.47 14.48
CA PRO A 10 -22.23 -16.85 14.01
C PRO A 10 -21.87 -16.94 12.52
N ARG A 11 -20.99 -17.91 12.14
CA ARG A 11 -20.57 -18.14 10.75
C ARG A 11 -21.82 -18.29 9.85
N GLY A 12 -21.83 -17.58 8.73
CA GLY A 12 -22.70 -17.88 7.57
C GLY A 12 -24.16 -17.44 7.66
N ARG A 13 -24.83 -17.50 8.82
CA ARG A 13 -26.30 -17.27 8.90
C ARG A 13 -26.74 -15.86 8.55
N PHE A 14 -25.88 -14.86 8.75
CA PHE A 14 -26.18 -13.45 8.43
C PHE A 14 -25.04 -12.80 7.65
N ALA A 15 -24.22 -13.56 6.93
CA ALA A 15 -23.04 -13.03 6.22
C ALA A 15 -23.43 -11.93 5.23
N PHE A 16 -24.54 -12.11 4.51
CA PHE A 16 -25.05 -11.12 3.57
C PHE A 16 -25.49 -9.82 4.27
N VAL A 17 -26.28 -9.93 5.35
CA VAL A 17 -26.70 -8.78 6.18
C VAL A 17 -25.48 -8.07 6.78
N THR A 18 -24.51 -8.83 7.27
CA THR A 18 -23.22 -8.31 7.77
C THR A 18 -22.52 -7.53 6.66
N GLY A 19 -22.46 -8.08 5.45
CA GLY A 19 -21.88 -7.40 4.28
C GLY A 19 -22.56 -6.08 3.95
N ILE A 20 -23.91 -6.03 3.99
CA ILE A 20 -24.68 -4.79 3.79
C ILE A 20 -24.36 -3.77 4.88
N LEU A 21 -24.46 -4.16 6.16
CA LEU A 21 -24.18 -3.28 7.28
C LEU A 21 -22.75 -2.74 7.25
N SER A 22 -21.79 -3.61 6.96
CA SER A 22 -20.39 -3.29 6.74
C SER A 22 -20.18 -2.27 5.62
N TRP A 23 -20.84 -2.46 4.47
CA TRP A 23 -20.76 -1.55 3.34
C TRP A 23 -21.36 -0.18 3.68
N THR A 24 -22.54 -0.15 4.30
CA THR A 24 -23.20 1.06 4.77
C THR A 24 -22.33 1.80 5.78
N LEU A 25 -21.76 1.08 6.76
CA LEU A 25 -20.88 1.64 7.77
C LEU A 25 -19.61 2.23 7.14
N LEU A 26 -19.00 1.52 6.17
CA LEU A 26 -17.82 2.01 5.46
C LEU A 26 -18.14 3.30 4.70
N ILE A 27 -19.26 3.38 4.00
CA ILE A 27 -19.69 4.60 3.30
C ILE A 27 -19.96 5.73 4.29
N ALA A 28 -20.78 5.49 5.31
CA ALA A 28 -21.15 6.51 6.30
C ALA A 28 -19.92 7.04 7.04
N SER A 29 -19.02 6.14 7.47
CA SER A 29 -17.75 6.52 8.09
C SER A 29 -16.89 7.34 7.13
N THR A 30 -16.75 6.90 5.89
CA THR A 30 -15.99 7.62 4.86
C THR A 30 -16.51 9.03 4.65
N LEU A 31 -17.84 9.20 4.51
CA LEU A 31 -18.46 10.51 4.34
C LEU A 31 -18.25 11.41 5.56
N PHE A 32 -18.41 10.86 6.77
CA PHE A 32 -18.15 11.58 8.03
C PHE A 32 -16.72 12.13 8.08
N TRP A 33 -15.72 11.27 7.84
CA TRP A 33 -14.32 11.71 7.88
C TRP A 33 -13.98 12.68 6.74
N CYS A 34 -14.57 12.51 5.55
CA CYS A 34 -14.39 13.46 4.46
C CYS A 34 -15.00 14.84 4.78
N ALA A 35 -16.14 14.89 5.48
CA ALA A 35 -16.74 16.14 5.94
C ALA A 35 -15.81 16.92 6.90
N LEU A 36 -15.02 16.23 7.72
CA LEU A 36 -13.98 16.85 8.56
C LEU A 36 -12.72 17.22 7.77
N LEU A 37 -12.36 16.40 6.79
CA LEU A 37 -11.15 16.56 5.98
C LEU A 37 -11.24 17.74 5.02
N PHE A 38 -12.38 17.93 4.34
CA PHE A 38 -12.51 18.94 3.28
C PHE A 38 -12.37 20.39 3.73
N PRO A 39 -12.89 20.83 4.89
CA PRO A 39 -12.62 22.18 5.39
C PRO A 39 -11.12 22.46 5.56
N LEU A 40 -10.36 21.49 6.10
CA LEU A 40 -8.90 21.62 6.22
C LEU A 40 -8.20 21.57 4.86
N ALA A 41 -8.71 20.80 3.91
CA ALA A 41 -8.19 20.76 2.55
C ALA A 41 -8.38 22.10 1.83
N LEU A 42 -9.54 22.74 2.01
CA LEU A 42 -9.81 24.08 1.48
C LEU A 42 -8.90 25.12 2.14
N LEU A 43 -8.67 25.05 3.45
CA LEU A 43 -7.73 25.92 4.15
C LEU A 43 -6.29 25.75 3.63
N LYS A 44 -5.86 24.50 3.41
CA LYS A 44 -4.57 24.17 2.80
C LYS A 44 -4.43 24.73 1.38
N LEU A 45 -5.52 24.71 0.61
CA LEU A 45 -5.55 25.27 -0.74
C LEU A 45 -5.43 26.80 -0.71
N ALA A 46 -6.12 27.46 0.22
CA ALA A 46 -6.07 28.91 0.41
C ALA A 46 -4.71 29.40 0.96
N LEU A 47 -3.99 28.57 1.70
CA LEU A 47 -2.70 28.89 2.34
C LEU A 47 -1.55 28.03 1.76
N PRO A 48 -1.09 28.29 0.52
CA PRO A 48 -0.19 27.37 -0.20
C PRO A 48 1.27 27.37 0.27
N PHE A 49 1.63 28.11 1.33
CA PHE A 49 3.01 28.25 1.80
C PHE A 49 3.44 27.13 2.78
N ALA A 50 4.75 26.88 2.86
CA ALA A 50 5.31 25.74 3.58
C ALA A 50 4.96 25.71 5.08
N ALA A 51 4.88 26.87 5.75
CA ALA A 51 4.55 26.94 7.17
C ALA A 51 3.11 26.46 7.45
N ALA A 52 2.13 26.82 6.60
CA ALA A 52 0.77 26.32 6.71
C ALA A 52 0.72 24.81 6.47
N ARG A 53 1.41 24.31 5.44
CA ARG A 53 1.48 22.86 5.15
C ARG A 53 2.04 22.05 6.32
N ARG A 54 3.13 22.50 6.96
CA ARG A 54 3.71 21.84 8.15
C ARG A 54 2.75 21.74 9.33
N ARG A 55 1.70 22.58 9.39
CA ARG A 55 0.65 22.54 10.43
C ARG A 55 -0.60 21.78 9.99
N ILE A 56 -1.06 21.96 8.75
CA ILE A 56 -2.31 21.38 8.26
C ILE A 56 -2.12 19.92 7.81
N ASP A 57 -1.00 19.57 7.18
CA ASP A 57 -0.78 18.21 6.67
C ASP A 57 -0.78 17.15 7.79
N PRO A 58 -0.19 17.38 8.98
CA PRO A 58 -0.33 16.46 10.10
C PRO A 58 -1.77 16.26 10.57
N LEU A 59 -2.62 17.32 10.52
CA LEU A 59 -4.04 17.22 10.88
C LEU A 59 -4.82 16.40 9.85
N LEU A 60 -4.61 16.65 8.55
CA LEU A 60 -5.20 15.88 7.46
C LEU A 60 -4.80 14.40 7.56
N ASN A 61 -3.51 14.13 7.76
CA ASN A 61 -3.00 12.77 7.96
C ASN A 61 -3.58 12.14 9.23
N GLY A 62 -3.78 12.92 10.30
CA GLY A 62 -4.43 12.48 11.54
C GLY A 62 -5.87 12.02 11.32
N ILE A 63 -6.65 12.78 10.54
CA ILE A 63 -8.02 12.40 10.14
C ILE A 63 -8.00 11.07 9.37
N ALA A 64 -7.14 10.93 8.37
CA ALA A 64 -7.02 9.70 7.60
C ALA A 64 -6.59 8.50 8.49
N THR A 65 -5.66 8.73 9.41
CA THR A 65 -5.19 7.74 10.41
C THR A 65 -6.34 7.30 11.33
N ALA A 66 -7.19 8.24 11.75
CA ALA A 66 -8.35 7.96 12.59
C ALA A 66 -9.42 7.15 11.82
N TRP A 67 -9.68 7.49 10.55
CA TRP A 67 -10.54 6.70 9.68
C TRP A 67 -10.05 5.25 9.52
N ILE A 68 -8.75 5.07 9.28
CA ILE A 68 -8.14 3.72 9.20
C ILE A 68 -8.26 2.98 10.54
N SER A 69 -8.11 3.69 11.66
CA SER A 69 -8.28 3.11 13.00
C SER A 69 -9.72 2.63 13.22
N GLY A 70 -10.71 3.41 12.77
CA GLY A 70 -12.12 3.02 12.76
C GLY A 70 -12.38 1.77 11.92
N ASN A 71 -11.87 1.74 10.68
CA ASN A 71 -11.96 0.55 9.81
C ASN A 71 -11.29 -0.67 10.44
N THR A 72 -10.15 -0.49 11.10
CA THR A 72 -9.42 -1.54 11.82
C THR A 72 -10.25 -2.12 12.97
N GLY A 73 -10.92 -1.25 13.75
CA GLY A 73 -11.82 -1.65 14.82
C GLY A 73 -13.04 -2.41 14.29
N TRP A 74 -13.63 -1.94 13.19
CA TRP A 74 -14.71 -2.63 12.49
C TRP A 74 -14.27 -4.03 12.00
N PHE A 75 -13.12 -4.17 11.34
CA PHE A 75 -12.60 -5.48 10.94
C PHE A 75 -12.34 -6.40 12.13
N ALA A 76 -11.77 -5.89 13.23
CA ALA A 76 -11.54 -6.68 14.43
C ALA A 76 -12.84 -7.19 15.07
N TRP A 77 -13.97 -6.52 14.80
CA TRP A 77 -15.28 -6.94 15.28
C TRP A 77 -15.93 -8.02 14.40
N ILE A 78 -15.80 -7.90 13.08
CA ILE A 78 -16.46 -8.82 12.12
C ILE A 78 -15.58 -10.03 11.73
N GLN A 79 -14.26 -9.88 11.72
CA GLN A 79 -13.33 -10.96 11.38
C GLN A 79 -13.07 -11.79 12.63
N ARG A 80 -13.39 -13.08 12.55
CA ARG A 80 -13.29 -14.00 13.70
C ARG A 80 -11.89 -14.58 13.86
N GLU A 81 -11.20 -14.79 12.75
CA GLU A 81 -9.86 -15.38 12.74
C GLU A 81 -8.80 -14.33 13.07
N PRO A 82 -7.84 -14.65 13.96
CA PRO A 82 -6.75 -13.74 14.27
C PRO A 82 -5.85 -13.55 13.05
N TRP A 83 -5.44 -12.31 12.81
CA TRP A 83 -4.39 -12.00 11.84
C TRP A 83 -3.04 -12.12 12.54
N ASP A 84 -2.15 -12.94 11.99
CA ASP A 84 -0.79 -13.12 12.52
C ASP A 84 0.15 -12.13 11.82
N ILE A 85 0.33 -10.97 12.44
CA ILE A 85 1.14 -9.87 11.94
C ILE A 85 2.44 -9.83 12.74
N ARG A 86 3.59 -9.93 12.05
CA ARG A 86 4.92 -9.87 12.67
C ARG A 86 5.86 -8.94 11.92
N GLY A 87 6.86 -8.41 12.64
CA GLY A 87 7.91 -7.55 12.08
C GLY A 87 7.55 -6.06 12.03
N ASN A 88 6.53 -5.63 12.78
CA ASN A 88 6.07 -4.22 12.83
C ASN A 88 6.34 -3.53 14.18
N ASP A 89 7.16 -4.13 15.05
CA ASP A 89 7.40 -3.64 16.41
C ASP A 89 8.38 -2.45 16.46
N ASP A 90 9.47 -2.52 15.68
CA ASP A 90 10.54 -1.51 15.65
C ASP A 90 10.33 -0.39 14.62
N LEU A 91 9.07 -0.06 14.34
CA LEU A 91 8.69 0.99 13.39
C LEU A 91 8.44 2.32 14.13
N ARG A 92 8.97 3.40 13.58
CA ARG A 92 8.86 4.76 14.13
C ARG A 92 7.92 5.60 13.28
N TYR A 93 6.84 6.08 13.89
CA TYR A 93 5.82 6.87 13.20
C TYR A 93 6.33 8.22 12.64
N ALA A 94 7.42 8.75 13.19
CA ALA A 94 7.98 10.05 12.78
C ALA A 94 9.04 9.95 11.67
N ASP A 95 9.26 8.77 11.08
CA ASP A 95 10.25 8.54 10.02
C ASP A 95 9.59 8.29 8.65
N TRP A 96 10.39 8.27 7.58
CA TRP A 96 9.93 7.99 6.23
C TRP A 96 10.24 6.54 5.83
N TYR A 97 9.32 5.92 5.10
CA TYR A 97 9.48 4.52 4.67
C TYR A 97 9.09 4.35 3.21
N LEU A 98 9.81 3.47 2.52
CA LEU A 98 9.36 2.89 1.27
C LEU A 98 8.78 1.51 1.58
N VAL A 99 7.50 1.28 1.29
CA VAL A 99 6.84 0.02 1.58
C VAL A 99 6.64 -0.75 0.29
N ASN A 100 7.10 -2.00 0.27
CA ASN A 100 6.94 -2.93 -0.84
C ASN A 100 6.09 -4.13 -0.40
N CYS A 101 5.21 -4.64 -1.25
CA CYS A 101 4.39 -5.80 -0.94
C CYS A 101 4.05 -6.63 -2.18
N ASN A 102 3.84 -7.93 -1.99
CA ASN A 102 3.12 -8.76 -2.97
C ASN A 102 1.65 -8.31 -3.07
N HIS A 103 0.98 -8.61 -4.17
CA HIS A 103 -0.38 -8.13 -4.43
C HIS A 103 -1.29 -9.25 -4.94
N GLN A 104 -2.31 -9.61 -4.19
CA GLN A 104 -3.22 -10.70 -4.46
C GLN A 104 -4.69 -10.25 -4.50
N SER A 105 -5.09 -9.31 -3.63
CA SER A 105 -6.48 -8.89 -3.50
C SER A 105 -6.64 -7.38 -3.19
N TRP A 106 -7.87 -6.90 -3.33
CA TRP A 106 -8.30 -5.64 -2.73
C TRP A 106 -8.12 -5.64 -1.20
N ALA A 107 -8.23 -6.82 -0.56
CA ALA A 107 -8.02 -6.96 0.88
C ALA A 107 -6.62 -6.52 1.32
N ASP A 108 -5.60 -6.63 0.44
CA ASP A 108 -4.21 -6.28 0.78
C ASP A 108 -4.09 -4.85 1.30
N ILE A 109 -4.85 -3.90 0.74
CA ILE A 109 -4.82 -2.50 1.15
C ILE A 109 -5.31 -2.38 2.60
N PHE A 110 -6.40 -3.05 2.96
CA PHE A 110 -6.93 -3.06 4.32
C PHE A 110 -6.03 -3.81 5.29
N VAL A 111 -5.38 -4.89 4.84
CA VAL A 111 -4.39 -5.64 5.61
C VAL A 111 -3.20 -4.76 5.95
N LEU A 112 -2.62 -4.09 4.95
CA LEU A 112 -1.50 -3.15 5.13
C LEU A 112 -1.89 -1.99 6.03
N GLN A 113 -3.05 -1.38 5.78
CA GLN A 113 -3.56 -0.30 6.62
C GLN A 113 -3.69 -0.75 8.07
N ARG A 114 -4.33 -1.88 8.37
CA ARG A 114 -4.43 -2.38 9.75
C ARG A 114 -3.06 -2.73 10.36
N ALA A 115 -2.16 -3.31 9.59
CA ALA A 115 -0.86 -3.78 10.09
C ALA A 115 0.14 -2.65 10.38
N LEU A 116 0.04 -1.54 9.64
CA LEU A 116 1.00 -0.43 9.66
C LEU A 116 0.44 0.88 10.23
N ASN A 117 -0.88 1.00 10.39
CA ASN A 117 -1.51 2.20 10.94
C ASN A 117 -0.96 2.54 12.32
N ARG A 118 -0.58 3.80 12.51
CA ARG A 118 0.08 4.34 13.73
C ARG A 118 1.45 3.73 14.07
N ARG A 119 1.97 2.81 13.25
CA ARG A 119 3.36 2.30 13.33
C ARG A 119 4.30 3.09 12.43
N ILE A 120 3.81 3.46 11.25
CA ILE A 120 4.48 4.33 10.28
C ILE A 120 3.52 5.46 9.88
N PRO A 121 4.02 6.57 9.29
CA PRO A 121 3.14 7.59 8.75
C PRO A 121 2.23 7.04 7.65
N LEU A 122 1.16 7.78 7.35
CA LEU A 122 0.12 7.39 6.38
C LEU A 122 0.70 6.79 5.09
N LEU A 123 0.23 5.59 4.74
CA LEU A 123 0.55 4.90 3.49
C LEU A 123 -0.05 5.65 2.29
N LYS A 124 0.81 6.26 1.48
CA LYS A 124 0.43 6.91 0.23
C LYS A 124 0.79 6.03 -0.95
N PHE A 125 -0.21 5.74 -1.80
CA PHE A 125 -0.07 4.88 -2.97
C PHE A 125 0.07 5.72 -4.23
N PHE A 126 0.84 5.26 -5.21
CA PHE A 126 0.75 5.76 -6.58
C PHE A 126 -0.60 5.35 -7.21
N LEU A 127 -1.55 6.27 -7.16
CA LEU A 127 -2.91 6.08 -7.67
C LEU A 127 -2.95 6.25 -9.19
N LYS A 128 -3.87 5.54 -9.85
CA LYS A 128 -4.14 5.81 -11.28
C LYS A 128 -4.80 7.18 -11.39
N GLN A 129 -4.45 7.96 -12.41
CA GLN A 129 -5.07 9.27 -12.69
C GLN A 129 -6.60 9.23 -12.66
N GLN A 130 -7.21 8.17 -13.20
CA GLN A 130 -8.67 8.02 -13.25
C GLN A 130 -9.34 7.96 -11.88
N LEU A 131 -8.61 7.62 -10.82
CA LEU A 131 -9.15 7.53 -9.46
C LEU A 131 -9.48 8.91 -8.86
N ILE A 132 -9.01 10.00 -9.47
CA ILE A 132 -9.40 11.35 -9.03
C ILE A 132 -10.89 11.62 -9.22
N TYR A 133 -11.53 10.92 -10.17
CA TYR A 133 -12.95 11.07 -10.48
C TYR A 133 -13.86 10.18 -9.63
N VAL A 134 -13.30 9.36 -8.73
CA VAL A 134 -14.12 8.59 -7.77
C VAL A 134 -14.79 9.58 -6.83
N PRO A 135 -16.14 9.60 -6.73
CA PRO A 135 -16.85 10.57 -5.91
C PRO A 135 -16.35 10.57 -4.46
N VAL A 136 -16.15 11.78 -3.91
CA VAL A 136 -15.67 12.04 -2.55
C VAL A 136 -14.22 11.59 -2.31
N ILE A 137 -13.95 10.28 -2.41
CA ILE A 137 -12.65 9.68 -2.11
C ILE A 137 -11.53 10.17 -3.05
N GLY A 138 -11.82 10.42 -4.33
CA GLY A 138 -10.84 10.97 -5.27
C GLY A 138 -10.29 12.32 -4.82
N LEU A 139 -11.17 13.20 -4.32
CA LEU A 139 -10.80 14.50 -3.75
C LEU A 139 -10.08 14.35 -2.41
N ALA A 140 -10.48 13.39 -1.56
CA ALA A 140 -9.80 13.13 -0.30
C ALA A 140 -8.35 12.67 -0.51
N TRP A 141 -8.10 11.78 -1.47
CA TRP A 141 -6.74 11.37 -1.86
C TRP A 141 -5.93 12.54 -2.38
N TRP A 142 -6.52 13.40 -3.22
CA TRP A 142 -5.85 14.61 -3.70
C TRP A 142 -5.47 15.57 -2.56
N ALA A 143 -6.39 15.81 -1.62
CA ALA A 143 -6.16 16.66 -0.45
C ALA A 143 -5.03 16.13 0.47
N LEU A 144 -4.91 14.80 0.56
CA LEU A 144 -3.86 14.09 1.28
C LEU A 144 -2.53 14.00 0.47
N ASP A 145 -2.43 14.70 -0.66
CA ASP A 145 -1.30 14.67 -1.59
C ASP A 145 -0.95 13.27 -2.12
N PHE A 146 -1.93 12.38 -2.31
CA PHE A 146 -1.65 11.10 -2.98
C PHE A 146 -1.20 11.36 -4.42
N PRO A 147 -0.13 10.70 -4.88
CA PRO A 147 0.36 10.89 -6.24
C PRO A 147 -0.55 10.19 -7.24
N PHE A 148 -1.12 10.96 -8.18
CA PHE A 148 -1.88 10.45 -9.31
C PHE A 148 -0.96 10.30 -10.52
N MET A 149 -0.87 9.08 -11.05
CA MET A 149 0.03 8.70 -12.14
C MET A 149 -0.78 8.34 -13.39
N LYS A 150 -0.30 8.82 -14.55
CA LYS A 150 -0.75 8.31 -15.84
C LYS A 150 -0.14 6.92 -16.06
N ARG A 151 -0.84 6.06 -16.81
CA ARG A 151 -0.34 4.74 -17.16
C ARG A 151 -0.21 4.69 -18.67
N HIS A 152 1.01 4.89 -19.15
CA HIS A 152 1.29 4.83 -20.57
C HIS A 152 1.55 3.39 -21.02
N GLY A 153 0.97 3.01 -22.16
CA GLY A 153 1.19 1.70 -22.76
C GLY A 153 2.58 1.58 -23.39
N LYS A 154 3.09 0.35 -23.60
CA LYS A 154 4.39 0.15 -24.27
C LYS A 154 4.43 0.80 -25.66
N ALA A 155 3.34 0.71 -26.42
CA ALA A 155 3.25 1.31 -27.75
C ALA A 155 3.27 2.84 -27.70
N GLU A 156 2.58 3.44 -26.73
CA GLU A 156 2.52 4.88 -26.52
C GLU A 156 3.89 5.45 -26.09
N LEU A 157 4.58 4.78 -25.17
CA LEU A 157 5.92 5.15 -24.73
C LEU A 157 6.97 5.03 -25.85
N ARG A 158 6.79 4.09 -26.79
CA ARG A 158 7.67 4.00 -27.97
C ARG A 158 7.42 5.15 -28.94
N ARG A 159 6.16 5.56 -29.13
CA ARG A 159 5.80 6.68 -29.99
C ARG A 159 6.24 8.02 -29.40
N ASN A 160 6.18 8.18 -28.09
CA ASN A 160 6.62 9.38 -27.40
C ASN A 160 7.42 9.07 -26.12
N PRO A 161 8.76 8.92 -26.23
CA PRO A 161 9.63 8.71 -25.09
C PRO A 161 9.58 9.82 -24.03
N ALA A 162 9.16 11.04 -24.38
CA ALA A 162 9.06 12.15 -23.42
C ALA A 162 8.00 11.90 -22.32
N LEU A 163 7.01 11.04 -22.58
CA LEU A 163 6.01 10.63 -21.59
C LEU A 163 6.64 9.95 -20.37
N ARG A 164 7.75 9.22 -20.54
CA ARG A 164 8.48 8.63 -19.39
C ARG A 164 9.07 9.71 -18.48
N ARG A 165 9.63 10.76 -19.07
CA ARG A 165 10.18 11.90 -18.32
C ARG A 165 9.08 12.64 -17.57
N GLN A 166 7.92 12.82 -18.19
CA GLN A 166 6.75 13.44 -17.54
C GLN A 166 6.28 12.65 -16.31
N ASP A 167 6.20 11.32 -16.40
CA ASP A 167 5.83 10.48 -15.25
C ASP A 167 6.87 10.59 -14.13
N GLN A 168 8.17 10.56 -14.46
CA GLN A 168 9.26 10.73 -13.49
C GLN A 168 9.20 12.09 -12.79
N GLU A 169 8.96 13.17 -13.54
CA GLU A 169 8.80 14.52 -12.97
C GLU A 169 7.57 14.62 -12.07
N THR A 170 6.45 14.00 -12.46
CA THR A 170 5.22 13.98 -11.66
C THR A 170 5.46 13.29 -10.33
N ALA A 171 6.13 12.13 -10.35
CA ALA A 171 6.50 11.41 -9.15
C ALA A 171 7.49 12.22 -8.28
N ARG A 172 8.51 12.84 -8.89
CA ARG A 172 9.47 13.71 -8.19
C ARG A 172 8.77 14.89 -7.50
N ARG A 173 7.83 15.55 -8.17
CA ARG A 173 7.05 16.67 -7.59
C ARG A 173 6.18 16.20 -6.43
N ALA A 174 5.55 15.03 -6.53
CA ALA A 174 4.77 14.47 -5.42
C ALA A 174 5.67 14.14 -4.22
N CYS A 175 6.81 13.50 -4.48
CA CYS A 175 7.81 13.17 -3.48
C CYS A 175 8.41 14.39 -2.79
N ALA A 176 8.63 15.50 -3.52
CA ALA A 176 9.09 16.76 -2.93
C ALA A 176 8.10 17.37 -1.92
N LYS A 177 6.80 17.03 -1.99
CA LYS A 177 5.85 17.41 -0.94
C LYS A 177 5.97 16.51 0.29
N PHE A 178 6.30 15.23 0.08
CA PHE A 178 6.45 14.24 1.15
C PHE A 178 7.71 14.47 1.98
N SER A 179 8.70 15.19 1.48
CA SER A 179 9.87 15.57 2.26
C SER A 179 9.56 16.51 3.43
N LEU A 180 8.42 17.22 3.39
CA LEU A 180 8.06 18.20 4.40
C LEU A 180 7.48 17.59 5.68
N VAL A 181 6.89 16.41 5.58
CA VAL A 181 6.23 15.70 6.68
C VAL A 181 6.45 14.20 6.56
N PRO A 182 6.72 13.48 7.68
CA PRO A 182 6.89 12.02 7.65
C PRO A 182 5.81 11.33 6.82
N THR A 183 6.22 10.56 5.83
CA THR A 183 5.34 9.91 4.84
C THR A 183 5.86 8.53 4.48
N SER A 184 4.94 7.58 4.31
CA SER A 184 5.26 6.24 3.79
C SER A 184 4.79 6.11 2.35
N VAL A 185 5.69 5.77 1.43
CA VAL A 185 5.38 5.55 0.01
C VAL A 185 5.16 4.07 -0.23
N MET A 186 3.98 3.68 -0.72
CA MET A 186 3.61 2.28 -0.93
C MET A 186 3.67 1.88 -2.40
N VAL A 187 4.36 0.77 -2.68
CA VAL A 187 4.51 0.18 -4.00
C VAL A 187 4.17 -1.30 -3.97
N PHE A 188 3.25 -1.72 -4.85
CA PHE A 188 3.09 -3.13 -5.20
C PHE A 188 3.96 -3.44 -6.41
N ALA A 189 5.14 -4.03 -6.22
CA ALA A 189 6.09 -4.21 -7.33
C ALA A 189 5.55 -5.12 -8.44
N GLU A 190 4.62 -6.05 -8.18
CA GLU A 190 3.94 -6.83 -9.22
C GLU A 190 3.16 -5.93 -10.21
N GLY A 191 2.72 -4.76 -9.76
CA GLY A 191 1.96 -3.76 -10.53
C GLY A 191 0.54 -4.20 -10.90
N THR A 192 0.13 -5.40 -10.48
CA THR A 192 -1.21 -5.98 -10.65
C THR A 192 -1.41 -7.09 -9.63
N ARG A 193 -2.67 -7.43 -9.34
CA ARG A 193 -3.02 -8.57 -8.49
C ARG A 193 -2.63 -9.88 -9.16
N PHE A 194 -2.03 -10.77 -8.38
CA PHE A 194 -1.67 -12.12 -8.74
C PHE A 194 -2.89 -12.89 -9.23
N THR A 195 -2.70 -13.62 -10.33
CA THR A 195 -3.60 -14.70 -10.77
C THR A 195 -2.74 -15.78 -11.42
N ALA A 196 -3.16 -17.04 -11.34
CA ALA A 196 -2.46 -18.15 -11.99
C ALA A 196 -2.26 -17.89 -13.49
N ALA A 197 -3.26 -17.32 -14.18
CA ALA A 197 -3.16 -16.96 -15.58
C ALA A 197 -2.05 -15.92 -15.87
N LYS A 198 -1.92 -14.87 -15.05
CA LYS A 198 -0.85 -13.87 -15.22
C LYS A 198 0.53 -14.42 -14.88
N HIS A 199 0.57 -15.29 -13.87
CA HIS A 199 1.78 -15.98 -13.45
C HIS A 199 2.33 -16.86 -14.59
N ALA A 200 1.48 -17.68 -15.19
CA ALA A 200 1.81 -18.50 -16.35
C ALA A 200 2.18 -17.65 -17.58
N ALA A 201 1.38 -16.62 -17.90
CA ALA A 201 1.57 -15.79 -19.10
C ALA A 201 2.91 -15.02 -19.13
N GLN A 202 3.50 -14.73 -17.98
CA GLN A 202 4.80 -14.06 -17.90
C GLN A 202 5.96 -15.04 -17.66
N ALA A 203 5.70 -16.34 -17.52
CA ALA A 203 6.67 -17.35 -17.09
C ALA A 203 7.44 -16.87 -15.86
N SER A 204 6.72 -16.65 -14.74
CA SER A 204 7.35 -16.19 -13.50
C SER A 204 8.34 -17.26 -12.99
N PRO A 205 9.58 -16.89 -12.61
CA PRO A 205 10.53 -17.84 -12.03
C PRO A 205 10.23 -18.16 -10.56
N TYR A 206 9.32 -17.40 -9.94
CA TYR A 206 8.91 -17.55 -8.55
C TYR A 206 7.68 -18.43 -8.47
N ARG A 207 7.53 -19.23 -7.41
CA ARG A 207 6.40 -20.18 -7.28
C ARG A 207 5.09 -19.46 -6.97
N HIS A 208 5.13 -18.42 -6.13
CA HIS A 208 3.96 -17.76 -5.55
C HIS A 208 3.77 -16.31 -5.98
N LEU A 209 4.72 -15.75 -6.72
CA LEU A 209 4.76 -14.31 -7.04
C LEU A 209 4.77 -14.04 -8.53
N LEU A 210 4.21 -12.89 -8.94
CA LEU A 210 4.48 -12.35 -10.28
C LEU A 210 5.89 -11.75 -10.36
N LYS A 211 6.40 -11.54 -11.58
CA LYS A 211 7.68 -10.84 -11.78
C LYS A 211 7.58 -9.39 -11.26
N PRO A 212 8.54 -8.94 -10.41
CA PRO A 212 8.50 -7.58 -9.90
C PRO A 212 8.87 -6.57 -10.98
N LYS A 213 8.23 -5.40 -10.94
CA LYS A 213 8.48 -4.25 -11.80
C LYS A 213 9.23 -3.19 -11.00
N ALA A 214 10.52 -3.07 -11.29
CA ALA A 214 11.44 -2.17 -10.61
C ALA A 214 11.06 -0.67 -10.70
N GLY A 215 10.37 -0.24 -11.76
CA GLY A 215 10.18 1.18 -12.06
C GLY A 215 9.52 1.99 -10.93
N GLY A 216 8.51 1.47 -10.24
CA GLY A 216 7.84 2.20 -9.16
C GLY A 216 8.74 2.40 -7.93
N LEU A 217 9.50 1.37 -7.56
CA LEU A 217 10.46 1.44 -6.46
C LEU A 217 11.63 2.37 -6.80
N ALA A 218 12.20 2.23 -8.00
CA ALA A 218 13.30 3.07 -8.45
C ALA A 218 12.92 4.56 -8.50
N VAL A 219 11.71 4.89 -8.98
CA VAL A 219 11.21 6.27 -8.98
C VAL A 219 11.06 6.83 -7.56
N ALA A 220 10.57 6.03 -6.61
CA ALA A 220 10.47 6.47 -5.22
C ALA A 220 11.85 6.68 -4.58
N LEU A 221 12.80 5.77 -4.82
CA LEU A 221 14.17 5.86 -4.33
C LEU A 221 14.91 7.07 -4.90
N ASN A 222 14.82 7.31 -6.20
CA ASN A 222 15.49 8.49 -6.81
C ASN A 222 14.91 9.82 -6.32
N ALA A 223 13.67 9.82 -5.85
CA ALA A 223 13.01 11.04 -5.41
C ALA A 223 13.16 11.32 -3.91
N MET A 224 13.31 10.28 -3.08
CA MET A 224 13.31 10.41 -1.60
C MET A 224 14.28 9.44 -0.89
N GLY A 225 15.16 8.76 -1.61
CA GLY A 225 16.01 7.69 -1.07
C GLY A 225 16.75 8.10 0.20
N ASN A 226 17.37 9.27 0.19
CA ASN A 226 18.11 9.85 1.31
C ASN A 226 17.23 10.23 2.52
N GLN A 227 15.90 10.21 2.39
CA GLN A 227 14.97 10.47 3.48
C GLN A 227 14.43 9.20 4.11
N PHE A 228 14.35 8.11 3.36
CA PHE A 228 13.80 6.86 3.86
C PHE A 228 14.71 6.28 4.95
N ARG A 229 14.12 6.02 6.12
CA ARG A 229 14.77 5.25 7.18
C ARG A 229 15.07 3.83 6.70
N SER A 230 14.09 3.19 6.06
CA SER A 230 14.20 1.81 5.59
C SER A 230 13.15 1.52 4.52
N LEU A 231 13.41 0.45 3.76
CA LEU A 231 12.40 -0.20 2.95
C LEU A 231 11.72 -1.28 3.81
N ILE A 232 10.40 -1.21 3.92
CA ILE A 232 9.59 -2.25 4.59
C ILE A 232 9.12 -3.22 3.52
N ASP A 233 9.71 -4.41 3.50
CA ASP A 233 9.29 -5.49 2.62
C ASP A 233 8.23 -6.35 3.32
N VAL A 234 6.98 -6.23 2.87
CA VAL A 234 5.81 -6.87 3.44
C VAL A 234 5.42 -8.09 2.62
N THR A 235 5.18 -9.21 3.28
CA THR A 235 4.70 -10.47 2.69
C THR A 235 3.34 -10.76 3.29
N ILE A 236 2.31 -10.80 2.45
CA ILE A 236 0.95 -11.19 2.84
C ILE A 236 0.66 -12.59 2.29
N VAL A 237 0.19 -13.49 3.16
CA VAL A 237 -0.26 -14.82 2.79
C VAL A 237 -1.69 -15.01 3.28
N TYR A 238 -2.53 -15.55 2.39
CA TYR A 238 -3.88 -15.97 2.70
C TYR A 238 -3.93 -17.51 2.59
N PRO A 239 -3.76 -18.26 3.69
CA PRO A 239 -3.65 -19.71 3.65
C PRO A 239 -4.87 -20.41 3.02
N GLU A 240 -6.05 -19.82 3.17
CA GLU A 240 -7.31 -20.32 2.61
C GLU A 240 -7.67 -19.68 1.25
N GLY A 241 -6.75 -18.92 0.65
CA GLY A 241 -6.95 -18.17 -0.58
C GLY A 241 -7.30 -16.71 -0.35
N ALA A 242 -6.90 -15.84 -1.28
CA ALA A 242 -7.06 -14.39 -1.15
C ALA A 242 -8.54 -13.99 -1.23
N PRO A 243 -9.11 -13.34 -0.18
CA PRO A 243 -10.54 -13.05 -0.14
C PRO A 243 -10.91 -11.88 -1.05
N GLY A 244 -12.12 -11.89 -1.62
CA GLY A 244 -12.67 -10.72 -2.30
C GLY A 244 -13.01 -9.60 -1.30
N PHE A 245 -13.33 -8.41 -1.84
CA PHE A 245 -13.83 -7.32 -1.00
C PHE A 245 -15.13 -7.70 -0.26
N TRP A 246 -16.06 -8.39 -0.95
CA TRP A 246 -17.31 -8.80 -0.34
C TRP A 246 -17.10 -9.82 0.78
N ASP A 247 -16.16 -10.77 0.62
CA ASP A 247 -15.82 -11.71 1.68
C ASP A 247 -15.25 -11.01 2.90
N LEU A 248 -14.40 -10.00 2.69
CA LEU A 248 -13.92 -9.13 3.77
C LEU A 248 -15.10 -8.40 4.46
N ALA A 249 -16.03 -7.80 3.70
CA ALA A 249 -17.20 -7.10 4.26
C ALA A 249 -18.15 -8.04 5.04
N CYS A 250 -18.23 -9.31 4.62
CA CYS A 250 -19.05 -10.35 5.26
C CYS A 250 -18.38 -11.02 6.48
N GLY A 251 -17.16 -10.65 6.86
CA GLY A 251 -16.45 -11.33 7.96
C GLY A 251 -15.84 -12.69 7.58
N ARG A 252 -15.60 -12.92 6.28
CA ARG A 252 -15.11 -14.18 5.69
C ARG A 252 -13.72 -14.07 5.09
N ALA A 253 -12.85 -13.22 5.65
CA ALA A 253 -11.50 -13.07 5.12
C ALA A 253 -10.60 -14.29 5.38
N GLY A 254 -10.98 -15.16 6.32
CA GLY A 254 -10.15 -16.27 6.77
C GLY A 254 -8.93 -15.79 7.56
N PRO A 255 -7.97 -16.69 7.84
CA PRO A 255 -6.68 -16.32 8.44
C PRO A 255 -5.86 -15.45 7.48
N VAL A 256 -5.17 -14.46 8.03
CA VAL A 256 -4.24 -13.59 7.29
C VAL A 256 -2.91 -13.61 8.00
N LEU A 257 -1.85 -13.99 7.27
CA LEU A 257 -0.48 -13.98 7.78
C LEU A 257 0.27 -12.83 7.13
N VAL A 258 0.92 -12.01 7.96
CA VAL A 258 1.73 -10.88 7.50
C VAL A 258 3.12 -10.99 8.12
N ARG A 259 4.15 -10.93 7.29
CA ARG A 259 5.54 -10.79 7.72
C ARG A 259 6.11 -9.52 7.13
N MET A 260 6.95 -8.85 7.91
CA MET A 260 7.58 -7.61 7.52
C MET A 260 9.06 -7.68 7.83
N ARG A 261 9.87 -7.24 6.88
CA ARG A 261 11.32 -7.08 7.05
C ARG A 261 11.68 -5.63 6.81
N GLN A 262 12.40 -5.02 7.75
CA GLN A 262 13.02 -3.72 7.52
C GLN A 262 14.37 -3.94 6.85
N LEU A 263 14.51 -3.41 5.64
CA LEU A 263 15.73 -3.48 4.85
C LEU A 263 16.35 -2.08 4.80
N PRO A 264 17.67 -1.94 5.05
CA PRO A 264 18.34 -0.67 4.83
C PRO A 264 18.23 -0.30 3.34
N VAL A 265 17.98 0.98 3.07
CA VAL A 265 18.05 1.50 1.70
C VAL A 265 19.53 1.64 1.35
N PRO A 266 20.05 0.92 0.34
CA PRO A 266 21.46 1.06 -0.05
C PRO A 266 21.73 2.51 -0.47
N PRO A 267 22.78 3.18 0.06
CA PRO A 267 23.08 4.56 -0.30
C PRO A 267 23.29 4.77 -1.81
N SER A 268 23.87 3.77 -2.49
CA SER A 268 24.06 3.79 -3.95
C SER A 268 22.75 3.90 -4.73
N PHE A 269 21.59 3.58 -4.13
CA PHE A 269 20.31 3.60 -4.79
C PHE A 269 19.61 4.97 -4.71
N CYS A 270 20.10 5.87 -3.86
CA CYS A 270 19.48 7.17 -3.63
C CYS A 270 19.84 8.19 -4.73
N ASP A 271 21.06 8.10 -5.26
CA ASP A 271 21.61 9.12 -6.17
C ASP A 271 21.72 8.63 -7.63
N ALA A 272 21.44 7.35 -7.88
CA ALA A 272 21.61 6.74 -9.20
C ALA A 272 20.40 6.97 -10.14
N ASP A 273 20.65 7.26 -11.41
CA ASP A 273 19.58 7.45 -12.40
C ASP A 273 19.16 6.11 -13.04
N TYR A 274 18.02 5.56 -12.59
CA TYR A 274 17.46 4.32 -13.15
C TYR A 274 17.17 4.41 -14.66
N GLY A 275 16.92 5.61 -15.20
CA GLY A 275 16.62 5.81 -16.61
C GLY A 275 17.85 5.65 -17.50
N SER A 276 18.96 6.28 -17.12
CA SER A 276 20.17 6.39 -17.95
C SER A 276 21.29 5.44 -17.54
N ASP A 277 21.40 5.07 -16.26
CA ASP A 277 22.48 4.24 -15.75
C ASP A 277 22.16 2.74 -15.90
N LYS A 278 22.81 2.10 -16.88
CA LYS A 278 22.65 0.66 -17.14
C LYS A 278 23.24 -0.21 -16.03
N ALA A 279 24.36 0.19 -15.41
CA ALA A 279 25.03 -0.59 -14.37
C ALA A 279 24.17 -0.62 -13.11
N PHE A 280 23.68 0.55 -12.69
CA PHE A 280 22.73 0.68 -11.59
C PHE A 280 21.45 -0.12 -11.84
N ARG A 281 20.84 -0.05 -13.03
CA ARG A 281 19.65 -0.86 -13.33
C ARG A 281 19.91 -2.36 -13.10
N THR A 282 21.04 -2.88 -13.57
CA THR A 282 21.40 -4.28 -13.38
C THR A 282 21.56 -4.62 -11.91
N GLU A 283 22.29 -3.79 -11.16
CA GLU A 283 22.47 -3.95 -9.71
C GLU A 283 21.13 -3.94 -8.96
N PHE A 284 20.27 -2.97 -9.27
CA PHE A 284 18.95 -2.83 -8.69
C PHE A 284 18.05 -4.03 -8.99
N HIS A 285 18.08 -4.53 -10.24
CA HIS A 285 17.35 -5.73 -10.64
C HIS A 285 17.83 -6.97 -9.88
N HIS A 286 19.15 -7.16 -9.71
CA HIS A 286 19.70 -8.25 -8.91
C HIS A 286 19.32 -8.13 -7.43
N TRP A 287 19.41 -6.93 -6.86
CA TRP A 287 18.99 -6.68 -5.49
C TRP A 287 17.50 -6.98 -5.28
N LEU A 288 16.64 -6.51 -6.19
CA LEU A 288 15.20 -6.74 -6.13
C LEU A 288 14.86 -8.22 -6.30
N ALA A 289 15.56 -8.94 -7.19
CA ALA A 289 15.40 -10.37 -7.36
C ALA A 289 15.68 -11.14 -6.06
N ARG A 290 16.78 -10.83 -5.36
CA ARG A 290 17.07 -11.45 -4.04
C ARG A 290 15.98 -11.19 -3.01
N GLN A 291 15.43 -9.98 -2.96
CA GLN A 291 14.31 -9.69 -2.04
C GLN A 291 13.07 -10.50 -2.41
N TRP A 292 12.84 -10.69 -3.70
CA TRP A 292 11.72 -11.44 -4.24
C TRP A 292 11.84 -12.95 -4.01
N GLU A 293 13.03 -13.53 -4.17
CA GLU A 293 13.34 -14.92 -3.82
C GLU A 293 13.08 -15.18 -2.34
N ALA A 294 13.57 -14.31 -1.47
CA ALA A 294 13.34 -14.44 -0.04
C ALA A 294 11.85 -14.31 0.33
N LYS A 295 11.10 -13.44 -0.37
CA LYS A 295 9.64 -13.34 -0.22
C LYS A 295 8.92 -14.59 -0.68
N ASP A 296 9.32 -15.17 -1.81
CA ASP A 296 8.72 -16.40 -2.35
C ASP A 296 8.94 -17.58 -1.39
N ALA A 297 10.15 -17.71 -0.83
CA ALA A 297 10.48 -18.70 0.18
C ALA A 297 9.70 -18.48 1.49
N GLU A 298 9.49 -17.23 1.89
CA GLU A 298 8.65 -16.90 3.06
C GLU A 298 7.18 -17.28 2.82
N ILE A 299 6.66 -17.09 1.61
CA ILE A 299 5.29 -17.54 1.26
C ILE A 299 5.19 -19.06 1.32
N GLU A 300 6.18 -19.78 0.76
CA GLU A 300 6.23 -21.25 0.85
C GLU A 300 6.22 -21.72 2.31
N ALA A 301 7.07 -21.15 3.16
CA ALA A 301 7.17 -21.56 4.57
C ALA A 301 5.89 -21.28 5.38
N LEU A 302 5.11 -20.28 4.98
CA LEU A 302 3.84 -19.92 5.64
C LEU A 302 2.63 -20.66 5.05
N THR A 303 2.77 -21.27 3.87
CA THR A 303 1.70 -22.01 3.21
C THR A 303 1.77 -23.46 3.67
N PRO A 304 0.80 -23.94 4.48
CA PRO A 304 0.83 -25.35 4.90
C PRO A 304 0.78 -26.27 3.68
N PRO A 305 1.48 -27.42 3.70
CA PRO A 305 1.35 -28.42 2.64
C PRO A 305 -0.12 -28.80 2.51
N ARG A 306 -0.65 -28.76 1.29
CA ARG A 306 -2.01 -29.25 1.01
C ARG A 306 -2.06 -30.70 1.46
N GLN A 307 -2.81 -31.00 2.52
CA GLN A 307 -3.24 -32.35 2.79
C GLN A 307 -4.13 -32.75 1.62
N GLY A 308 -3.63 -33.68 0.80
CA GLY A 308 -4.35 -34.28 -0.32
C GLY A 308 -5.49 -35.15 0.15
#